data_AF-A0A2T2ZGH5-F1
#
_entry.id   AF-A0A2T2ZGH5-F1
#
_cell.length_a   1.000
_cell.length_b   1.000
_cell.length_c   1.000
_cell.angle_alpha   90.00
_cell.angle_beta   90.00
_cell.angle_gamma   90.00
#
_symmetry.space_group_name_H-M   'P 1'
#
loop_
_entity.id
_entity.type
_entity.pdbx_description
1 polymer ?
#
loop_
_entity_poly.entity_id
_entity_poly.type
_entity_poly.pdbx_seq_one_letter_code
_entity_poly.pdbx_strand_id
1 'polypeptide(L)'
;MFVRLDALPRLAERLDNQDVRRRVEEMLGDDVVTVEVDAADILVRQGGEAGLLAVLTEMGRRTDDPDVDYIANRLYEMDAGGELPVLTMAAAIDSEKMTSNARIGLENLRQLRGLQ
;
A
#
# COMPACT_ATOMS: atom_id res chain seq x y z
N MET A 1 6.54 -20.52 -4.52
CA MET A 1 6.04 -19.74 -3.37
C MET A 1 7.12 -18.87 -2.72
N PHE A 2 8.35 -19.36 -2.46
CA PHE A 2 9.43 -18.54 -1.83
C PHE A 2 10.10 -17.47 -2.71
N VAL A 3 10.10 -17.63 -4.04
CA VAL A 3 10.89 -16.76 -4.95
C VAL A 3 10.43 -15.29 -4.97
N ARG A 4 9.15 -15.02 -4.71
CA ARG A 4 8.61 -13.65 -4.73
C ARG A 4 9.00 -12.87 -3.47
N LEU A 5 8.87 -13.48 -2.28
CA LEU A 5 9.26 -12.88 -1.01
C LEU A 5 10.77 -12.59 -0.94
N ASP A 6 11.61 -13.49 -1.44
CA ASP A 6 13.07 -13.28 -1.45
C ASP A 6 13.52 -12.18 -2.44
N ALA A 7 12.69 -11.88 -3.44
CA ALA A 7 12.99 -10.86 -4.45
C ALA A 7 12.59 -9.45 -4.01
N LEU A 8 11.58 -9.33 -3.14
CA LEU A 8 10.98 -8.07 -2.72
C LEU A 8 12.01 -7.06 -2.16
N PRO A 9 12.95 -7.42 -1.26
CA PRO A 9 13.99 -6.49 -0.80
C PRO A 9 14.88 -5.96 -1.92
N ARG A 10 15.20 -6.79 -2.92
CA ARG A 10 16.03 -6.39 -4.07
C ARG A 10 15.27 -5.51 -5.07
N LEU A 11 13.95 -5.69 -5.16
CA LEU A 11 13.08 -4.84 -5.98
C LEU A 11 12.87 -3.47 -5.33
N ALA A 12 12.84 -3.43 -4.00
CA ALA A 12 12.70 -2.20 -3.22
C ALA A 12 13.80 -1.18 -3.56
N GLU A 13 15.06 -1.64 -3.69
CA GLU A 13 16.22 -0.83 -4.09
C GLU A 13 16.10 -0.19 -5.49
N ARG A 14 15.09 -0.56 -6.29
CA ARG A 14 14.92 -0.17 -7.69
C ARG A 14 13.51 0.33 -8.01
N LEU A 15 12.74 0.80 -7.02
CA LEU A 15 11.37 1.32 -7.25
C LEU A 15 11.30 2.63 -8.05
N ASP A 16 12.43 3.31 -8.23
CA ASP A 16 12.57 4.41 -9.17
C ASP A 16 12.39 3.95 -10.63
N ASN A 17 12.71 2.69 -10.92
CA ASN A 17 12.39 2.04 -12.18
C ASN A 17 10.90 1.71 -12.26
N GLN A 18 10.21 2.31 -13.24
CA GLN A 18 8.77 2.13 -13.43
C GLN A 18 8.35 0.68 -13.67
N ASP A 19 9.17 -0.13 -14.33
CA ASP A 19 8.83 -1.54 -14.59
C ASP A 19 8.94 -2.37 -13.31
N VAL A 20 9.95 -2.09 -12.48
CA VAL A 20 10.09 -2.73 -11.16
C VAL A 20 8.92 -2.33 -10.27
N ARG A 21 8.59 -1.04 -10.21
CA ARG A 21 7.44 -0.58 -9.42
C ARG A 21 6.14 -1.24 -9.89
N ARG A 22 5.88 -1.29 -11.20
CA ARG A 22 4.69 -1.98 -11.75
C ARG A 22 4.63 -3.44 -11.31
N ARG A 23 5.77 -4.14 -11.28
CA ARG A 23 5.81 -5.53 -10.80
C ARG A 23 5.49 -5.67 -9.31
N VAL A 24 5.90 -4.72 -8.48
CA VAL A 24 5.53 -4.71 -7.06
C VAL A 24 4.07 -4.32 -6.88
N GLU A 25 3.54 -3.39 -7.69
CA GLU A 25 2.11 -3.07 -7.71
C GLU A 25 1.26 -4.29 -8.10
N GLU A 26 1.69 -5.10 -9.07
CA GLU A 26 1.03 -6.37 -9.43
C GLU A 26 0.99 -7.37 -8.25
N MET A 27 1.96 -7.32 -7.35
CA MET A 27 2.00 -8.20 -6.16
C MET A 27 1.00 -7.81 -5.08
N LEU A 28 0.38 -6.63 -5.17
CA LEU A 28 -0.71 -6.25 -4.25
C LEU A 28 -1.99 -7.07 -4.44
N GLY A 29 -2.12 -7.79 -5.56
CA GLY A 29 -3.20 -8.72 -5.85
C GLY A 29 -2.73 -10.16 -6.02
N ASP A 30 -1.69 -10.55 -5.26
CA ASP A 30 -1.16 -11.92 -5.27
C ASP A 30 -2.08 -12.86 -4.49
N ASP A 31 -2.21 -14.11 -4.92
CA ASP A 31 -3.02 -15.13 -4.23
C ASP A 31 -2.49 -15.46 -2.81
N VAL A 32 -1.31 -14.97 -2.46
CA VAL A 32 -0.70 -15.12 -1.13
C VAL A 32 -0.71 -13.79 -0.39
N VAL A 33 -1.59 -13.65 0.61
CA VAL A 33 -1.76 -12.45 1.46
C VAL A 33 -0.44 -11.87 1.99
N THR A 34 0.51 -12.72 2.40
CA THR A 34 1.80 -12.24 2.91
C THR A 34 2.61 -11.48 1.84
N VAL A 35 2.49 -11.88 0.57
CA VAL A 35 3.12 -11.18 -0.55
C VAL A 35 2.46 -9.82 -0.76
N GLU A 36 1.14 -9.75 -0.65
CA GLU A 36 0.40 -8.49 -0.77
C GLU A 36 0.83 -7.48 0.32
N VAL A 37 0.91 -7.95 1.57
CA VAL A 37 1.33 -7.14 2.72
C VAL A 37 2.77 -6.65 2.56
N ASP A 38 3.70 -7.52 2.16
CA ASP A 38 5.10 -7.13 1.97
C ASP A 38 5.27 -6.18 0.78
N ALA A 39 4.50 -6.36 -0.29
CA ALA A 39 4.47 -5.45 -1.43
C ALA A 39 3.96 -4.07 -1.01
N ALA A 40 2.88 -4.01 -0.22
CA ALA A 40 2.36 -2.76 0.32
C ALA A 40 3.39 -2.06 1.21
N ASP A 41 4.08 -2.80 2.09
CA ASP A 41 5.12 -2.27 2.96
C ASP A 41 6.25 -1.61 2.14
N ILE A 42 6.76 -2.32 1.14
CA ILE A 42 7.83 -1.82 0.27
C ILE A 42 7.38 -0.60 -0.53
N LEU A 43 6.18 -0.61 -1.11
CA LEU A 43 5.66 0.52 -1.87
C LEU A 43 5.48 1.76 -1.01
N VAL A 44 4.97 1.60 0.22
CA VAL A 44 4.74 2.71 1.13
C VAL A 44 6.05 3.29 1.67
N ARG A 45 7.04 2.45 1.99
CA ARG A 45 8.34 2.92 2.50
C ARG A 45 9.23 3.54 1.43
N GLN A 46 9.26 2.95 0.25
CA GLN A 46 10.29 3.24 -0.76
C GLN A 46 9.72 3.78 -2.07
N GLY A 47 8.43 3.57 -2.34
CA GLY A 47 7.75 4.07 -3.54
C GLY A 47 7.28 5.53 -3.44
N GLY A 48 7.46 6.18 -2.28
CA GLY A 48 7.04 7.55 -2.03
C GLY A 48 5.54 7.76 -2.24
N GLU A 49 5.16 8.94 -2.72
CA GLU A 49 3.75 9.28 -3.00
C GLU A 49 3.10 8.29 -3.98
N ALA A 50 3.81 7.89 -5.04
CA ALA A 50 3.28 6.99 -6.05
C ALA A 50 3.02 5.58 -5.48
N GLY A 51 3.90 5.08 -4.63
CA GLY A 51 3.72 3.79 -3.97
C GLY A 51 2.54 3.79 -3.00
N LEU A 52 2.41 4.83 -2.17
CA LEU A 52 1.25 4.99 -1.29
C LEU A 52 -0.06 5.11 -2.09
N LEU A 53 -0.06 5.86 -3.19
CA LEU A 53 -1.23 5.99 -4.06
C LEU A 53 -1.65 4.64 -4.66
N ALA A 54 -0.69 3.82 -5.08
CA ALA A 54 -0.96 2.49 -5.63
C ALA A 54 -1.60 1.58 -4.58
N VAL A 55 -1.08 1.56 -3.35
CA VAL A 55 -1.64 0.78 -2.24
C VAL A 55 -3.05 1.22 -1.90
N LEU A 56 -3.29 2.53 -1.75
CA LEU A 56 -4.63 3.06 -1.47
C LEU A 56 -5.61 2.75 -2.60
N THR A 57 -5.16 2.82 -3.86
CA THR A 57 -5.97 2.48 -5.03
C THR A 57 -6.39 1.02 -5.00
N GLU A 58 -5.47 0.11 -4.68
CA GLU A 58 -5.77 -1.31 -4.62
C GLU A 58 -6.72 -1.63 -3.46
N MET A 59 -6.47 -1.06 -2.28
CA MET A 59 -7.37 -1.22 -1.12
C MET A 59 -8.80 -0.80 -1.45
N GLY A 60 -8.99 0.36 -2.11
CA GLY A 60 -10.32 0.81 -2.48
C GLY A 60 -10.95 0.01 -3.63
N ARG A 61 -10.15 -0.61 -4.51
CA ARG A 61 -10.65 -1.50 -5.57
C ARG A 61 -11.22 -2.80 -5.00
N ARG A 62 -10.67 -3.25 -3.87
CA ARG A 62 -10.94 -4.54 -3.23
C ARG A 62 -11.57 -4.38 -1.84
N THR A 63 -12.42 -3.37 -1.66
CA THR A 63 -13.13 -3.13 -0.38
C THR A 63 -13.88 -4.35 0.16
N ASP A 64 -14.41 -5.22 -0.72
CA ASP A 64 -15.16 -6.42 -0.32
C ASP A 64 -14.26 -7.66 -0.10
N ASP A 65 -12.94 -7.50 -0.25
CA ASP A 65 -11.96 -8.57 -0.10
C ASP A 65 -11.37 -8.54 1.33
N PRO A 66 -11.58 -9.58 2.16
CA PRO A 66 -11.06 -9.61 3.51
C PRO A 66 -9.52 -9.62 3.57
N ASP A 67 -8.83 -10.02 2.49
CA ASP A 67 -7.37 -10.05 2.49
C ASP A 67 -6.77 -8.63 2.50
N VAL A 68 -7.50 -7.65 1.98
CA VAL A 68 -7.11 -6.23 2.01
C VAL A 68 -7.04 -5.68 3.44
N ASP A 69 -7.79 -6.26 4.38
CA ASP A 69 -7.72 -5.84 5.79
C ASP A 69 -6.32 -6.06 6.37
N TYR A 70 -5.56 -7.03 5.87
CA TYR A 70 -4.16 -7.23 6.31
C TYR A 70 -3.25 -6.10 5.83
N ILE A 71 -3.43 -5.62 4.60
CA ILE A 71 -2.72 -4.43 4.10
C ILE A 71 -3.10 -3.21 4.95
N ALA A 72 -4.40 -3.01 5.20
CA ALA A 72 -4.90 -1.88 5.95
C ALA A 72 -4.37 -1.86 7.40
N ASN A 73 -4.38 -3.01 8.06
CA ASN A 73 -3.79 -3.20 9.38
C ASN A 73 -2.28 -2.91 9.39
N ARG A 74 -1.54 -3.38 8.36
CA ARG A 74 -0.11 -3.11 8.26
C ARG A 74 0.20 -1.61 8.14
N LEU A 75 -0.56 -0.88 7.32
CA LEU A 75 -0.42 0.58 7.18
C LEU A 75 -0.76 1.30 8.50
N TYR A 76 -1.78 0.81 9.22
CA TYR A 76 -2.11 1.31 10.55
C TYR A 76 -0.98 1.09 11.55
N GLU A 77 -0.40 -0.10 11.61
CA GLU A 77 0.72 -0.41 12.50
C GLU A 77 1.92 0.50 12.26
N MET A 78 2.24 0.82 10.99
CA MET A 78 3.31 1.76 10.67
C MET A 78 3.05 3.17 11.20
N ASP A 79 1.81 3.66 11.04
CA ASP A 79 1.42 5.00 11.50
C ASP A 79 1.34 5.07 13.02
N ALA A 80 0.66 4.10 13.65
CA ALA A 80 0.48 4.03 15.09
C ALA A 80 1.80 3.74 15.84
N GLY A 81 2.68 2.94 15.24
CA GLY A 81 4.02 2.67 15.75
C GLY A 81 5.02 3.81 15.53
N GLY A 82 4.65 4.84 14.77
CA GLY A 82 5.53 5.96 14.44
C GLY A 82 6.66 5.62 13.46
N GLU A 83 6.58 4.47 12.79
CA GLU A 83 7.58 4.05 11.79
C GLU A 83 7.46 4.88 10.51
N LEU A 84 6.23 5.18 10.10
CA LEU A 84 5.95 6.02 8.95
C LEU A 84 4.60 6.73 9.13
N PRO A 85 4.49 8.06 8.92
CA PRO A 85 3.26 8.78 9.14
C PRO A 85 2.29 8.64 7.94
N VAL A 86 1.86 7.40 7.66
CA VAL A 86 1.06 7.00 6.48
C VAL A 86 -0.13 7.92 6.25
N LEU A 87 -0.88 8.28 7.29
CA LEU A 87 -2.09 9.09 7.11
C LEU A 87 -1.79 10.56 6.85
N THR A 88 -0.70 11.07 7.42
CA THR A 88 -0.23 12.43 7.11
C THR A 88 0.27 12.49 5.67
N MET A 89 1.01 11.47 5.23
CA MET A 89 1.45 11.34 3.84
C MET A 89 0.27 11.26 2.88
N ALA A 90 -0.73 10.43 3.18
CA ALA A 90 -1.94 10.29 2.36
C ALA A 90 -2.75 11.59 2.30
N ALA A 91 -2.85 12.33 3.40
CA ALA A 91 -3.54 13.63 3.44
C ALA A 91 -2.80 14.73 2.66
N ALA A 92 -1.49 14.60 2.47
CA ALA A 92 -0.68 15.54 1.70
C ALA A 92 -0.72 15.26 0.18
N ILE A 93 -1.31 14.14 -0.26
CA ILE A 93 -1.45 13.83 -1.69
C ILE A 93 -2.38 14.84 -2.35
N ASP A 94 -1.96 15.36 -3.50
CA ASP A 94 -2.78 16.25 -4.31
C ASP A 94 -4.11 15.57 -4.66
N SER A 95 -5.22 16.27 -4.39
CA SER A 95 -6.56 15.76 -4.62
C SER A 95 -6.83 15.40 -6.08
N GLU A 96 -6.12 16.02 -7.04
CA GLU A 96 -6.22 15.70 -8.47
C GLU A 96 -5.56 14.36 -8.81
N LYS A 97 -4.55 13.94 -8.05
CA LYS A 97 -3.87 12.65 -8.22
C LYS A 97 -4.62 11.50 -7.59
N MET A 98 -5.47 11.78 -6.59
CA MET A 98 -6.29 10.78 -5.93
C MET A 98 -7.37 10.24 -6.87
N THR A 99 -7.26 8.97 -7.23
CA THR A 99 -8.33 8.25 -7.92
C THR A 99 -9.52 8.03 -6.98
N SER A 100 -10.71 7.73 -7.51
CA SER A 100 -11.87 7.40 -6.67
C SER A 100 -11.57 6.20 -5.74
N ASN A 101 -10.86 5.20 -6.24
CA ASN A 101 -10.47 4.05 -5.43
C ASN A 101 -9.45 4.44 -4.36
N ALA A 102 -8.46 5.30 -4.67
CA ALA A 102 -7.52 5.78 -3.65
C ALA A 102 -8.23 6.53 -2.52
N ARG A 103 -9.27 7.31 -2.84
CA ARG A 103 -10.10 7.97 -1.82
C ARG A 103 -10.83 6.97 -0.93
N ILE A 104 -11.41 5.93 -1.53
CA ILE A 104 -12.10 4.85 -0.79
C ILE A 104 -11.10 4.11 0.11
N GLY A 105 -9.92 3.74 -0.41
CA GLY A 105 -8.88 3.07 0.39
C GLY A 105 -8.40 3.93 1.56
N LEU A 106 -8.24 5.24 1.35
CA LEU A 106 -7.89 6.17 2.43
C LEU A 106 -8.99 6.27 3.48
N GLU A 107 -10.25 6.31 3.05
CA GLU A 107 -11.40 6.34 3.95
C GLU A 107 -11.49 5.06 4.79
N ASN A 108 -11.31 3.88 4.17
CA ASN A 108 -11.26 2.60 4.88
C ASN A 108 -10.14 2.60 5.93
N LEU A 109 -8.96 3.11 5.59
CA LEU A 109 -7.84 3.23 6.52
C LEU A 109 -8.14 4.17 7.70
N ARG A 110 -8.89 5.26 7.47
CA ARG A 110 -9.35 6.18 8.53
C ARG A 110 -10.40 5.53 9.44
N GLN A 111 -11.33 4.79 8.86
CA GLN A 111 -12.38 4.09 9.60
C GLN A 111 -11.81 3.04 10.56
N LEU A 112 -10.76 2.32 10.15
CA LEU A 112 -10.04 1.39 11.05
C LEU A 112 -9.44 2.08 12.28
N ARG A 113 -9.13 3.38 12.19
CA ARG A 113 -8.65 4.19 13.33
C ARG A 113 -9.77 4.83 14.15
N GLY A 114 -11.03 4.66 13.74
CA GLY A 114 -12.15 5.42 14.29
C GLY A 114 -12.03 6.93 14.02
N LEU A 115 -11.27 7.33 12.99
CA LEU A 115 -11.15 8.71 12.57
C LEU A 115 -12.27 9.00 11.57
N GLN A 116 -13.18 9.91 11.92
CA GLN A 116 -14.23 10.47 11.05
C GLN A 116 -13.82 11.86 10.56
#